data_AF-A0A538P819-F1
#
_entry.id   AF-A0A538P819-F1
#
_cell.length_a   1.000
_cell.length_b   1.000
_cell.length_c   1.000
_cell.angle_alpha   90.00
_cell.angle_beta   90.00
_cell.angle_gamma   90.00
#
_symmetry.space_group_name_H-M   'P 1'
#
loop_
_entity.id
_entity.type
_entity.pdbx_description
1 polymer ?
#
loop_
_entity_poly.entity_id
_entity_poly.type
_entity_poly.pdbx_seq_one_letter_code
_entity_poly.pdbx_strand_id
1 'polypeptide(L)'
;MRELTPPDSHYLNAAAGWRELGNYSEARFELERILNRDHPAVLEERWRIFAAEQQWLPALEIARRLIEVAPDDPSGWIHQSYSLHELKRTQEARDRLVAVAGKFSGISTIPYNLACYACQLGEIEQARDWLARAVKIAGSEAVKKMAASDPDLQPMREEIKRL
;
A
#
# COMPACT_ATOMS: atom_id res chain seq x y z
N MET A 1 -10.95 6.15 -15.58
CA MET A 1 -12.19 5.43 -15.18
C MET A 1 -13.31 6.46 -15.01
N ARG A 2 -14.60 6.09 -15.13
CA ARG A 2 -15.70 7.04 -14.86
C ARG A 2 -15.76 7.35 -13.36
N GLU A 3 -15.95 8.61 -13.02
CA GLU A 3 -16.11 9.06 -11.63
C GLU A 3 -17.36 8.45 -10.99
N LEU A 4 -17.32 8.23 -9.68
CA LEU A 4 -18.52 7.92 -8.88
C LEU A 4 -19.36 9.19 -8.75
N THR A 5 -20.63 9.08 -9.13
CA THR A 5 -21.61 10.16 -8.97
C THR A 5 -22.47 9.90 -7.72
N PRO A 6 -23.15 10.93 -7.18
CA PRO A 6 -24.16 10.70 -6.16
C PRO A 6 -25.22 9.68 -6.62
N PRO A 7 -25.73 8.81 -5.74
CA PRO A 7 -25.45 8.77 -4.29
C PRO A 7 -24.17 8.01 -3.90
N ASP A 8 -23.56 7.24 -4.81
CA ASP A 8 -22.41 6.36 -4.51
C ASP A 8 -21.21 7.13 -3.95
N SER A 9 -20.93 8.33 -4.48
CA SER A 9 -19.85 9.18 -3.95
C SER A 9 -20.11 9.67 -2.52
N HIS A 10 -21.36 9.85 -2.11
CA HIS A 10 -21.71 10.22 -0.75
C HIS A 10 -21.49 9.06 0.22
N TYR A 11 -21.87 7.84 -0.18
CA TYR A 11 -21.61 6.64 0.60
C TYR A 11 -20.11 6.35 0.75
N LEU A 12 -19.33 6.55 -0.32
CA LEU A 12 -17.87 6.40 -0.23
C LEU A 12 -17.25 7.42 0.73
N ASN A 13 -17.67 8.68 0.67
CA ASN A 13 -17.19 9.71 1.60
C ASN A 13 -17.58 9.40 3.05
N ALA A 14 -18.81 8.92 3.27
CA ALA A 14 -19.27 8.50 4.60
C ALA A 14 -18.46 7.31 5.12
N ALA A 15 -18.18 6.32 4.27
CA ALA A 15 -17.34 5.17 4.62
C ALA A 15 -15.93 5.59 5.07
N ALA A 16 -15.31 6.50 4.30
CA ALA A 16 -14.00 7.04 4.64
C ALA A 16 -14.01 7.79 5.98
N GLY A 17 -15.03 8.63 6.22
CA GLY A 17 -15.20 9.33 7.50
C GLY A 17 -15.37 8.37 8.69
N TRP A 18 -16.19 7.32 8.54
CA TRP A 18 -16.34 6.30 9.59
C TRP A 18 -15.05 5.53 9.84
N ARG A 19 -14.30 5.17 8.81
CA ARG A 19 -12.98 4.53 8.95
C ARG A 19 -12.01 5.41 9.73
N GLU A 20 -11.96 6.71 9.44
CA GLU A 20 -11.09 7.66 10.14
C GLU A 20 -11.43 7.80 11.63
N LEU A 21 -12.69 7.60 11.99
CA LEU A 21 -13.16 7.54 13.38
C LEU A 21 -12.95 6.15 14.03
N GLY A 22 -12.39 5.18 13.30
CA GLY A 22 -12.19 3.80 13.75
C GLY A 22 -13.47 2.96 13.79
N ASN A 23 -14.56 3.46 13.20
CA ASN A 23 -15.84 2.75 13.17
C ASN A 23 -15.99 1.93 11.86
N TYR A 24 -15.32 0.78 11.83
CA TYR A 24 -15.23 -0.07 10.63
C TYR A 24 -16.54 -0.80 10.29
N SER A 25 -17.46 -0.96 11.24
CA SER A 25 -18.78 -1.54 11.00
C SER A 25 -19.60 -0.60 10.12
N GLU A 26 -19.68 0.67 10.52
CA GLU A 26 -20.44 1.70 9.81
C GLU A 26 -19.77 2.03 8.47
N ALA A 27 -18.44 2.01 8.41
CA ALA A 27 -17.72 2.15 7.16
C ALA A 27 -18.12 1.07 6.14
N ARG A 28 -18.15 -0.20 6.55
CA ARG A 28 -18.61 -1.30 5.68
C ARG A 28 -20.09 -1.16 5.30
N PHE A 29 -20.93 -0.75 6.25
CA PHE A 29 -22.36 -0.54 5.99
C PHE A 29 -22.58 0.46 4.86
N GLU A 30 -21.84 1.58 4.85
CA GLU A 30 -21.91 2.55 3.75
C GLU A 30 -21.40 1.97 2.43
N LEU A 31 -20.29 1.21 2.44
CA LEU A 31 -19.76 0.58 1.22
C LEU A 31 -20.68 -0.48 0.61
N GLU A 32 -21.55 -1.11 1.39
CA GLU A 32 -22.54 -2.07 0.87
C GLU A 32 -23.67 -1.40 0.09
N ARG A 33 -23.88 -0.09 0.29
CA ARG A 33 -24.90 0.72 -0.40
C ARG A 33 -24.46 1.18 -1.78
N ILE A 34 -23.17 1.09 -2.09
CA ILE A 34 -22.60 1.47 -3.38
C ILE A 34 -22.90 0.39 -4.42
N LEU A 35 -23.44 0.79 -5.57
CA LEU A 35 -23.81 -0.14 -6.63
C LEU A 35 -22.56 -0.65 -7.38
N ASN A 36 -21.66 0.25 -7.76
CA ASN A 36 -20.44 -0.13 -8.47
C ASN A 36 -19.33 -0.57 -7.50
N ARG A 37 -19.44 -1.81 -6.99
CA ARG A 37 -18.54 -2.38 -5.99
C ARG A 37 -17.10 -2.57 -6.47
N ASP A 38 -16.92 -2.73 -7.79
CA ASP A 38 -15.61 -2.90 -8.43
C ASP A 38 -14.94 -1.58 -8.81
N HIS A 39 -15.54 -0.45 -8.48
CA HIS A 39 -14.88 0.85 -8.67
C HIS A 39 -13.61 0.91 -7.80
N PRO A 40 -12.43 1.30 -8.34
CA PRO A 40 -11.16 1.35 -7.63
C PRO A 40 -11.22 2.12 -6.32
N ALA A 41 -11.86 3.29 -6.29
CA ALA A 41 -12.00 4.05 -5.05
C ALA A 41 -12.78 3.28 -3.96
N VAL A 42 -13.74 2.44 -4.34
CA VAL A 42 -14.50 1.58 -3.40
C VAL A 42 -13.63 0.43 -2.92
N LEU A 43 -12.93 -0.24 -3.85
CA LEU A 43 -12.01 -1.32 -3.52
C LEU A 43 -10.85 -0.82 -2.64
N GLU A 44 -10.32 0.37 -2.91
CA GLU A 44 -9.30 1.02 -2.11
C GLU A 44 -9.78 1.25 -0.68
N GLU A 45 -11.00 1.76 -0.50
CA GLU A 45 -11.57 1.95 0.83
C GLU A 45 -11.84 0.62 1.54
N ARG A 46 -12.32 -0.41 0.82
CA ARG A 46 -12.42 -1.78 1.37
C ARG A 46 -11.08 -2.31 1.83
N TRP A 47 -10.01 -2.10 1.04
CA TRP A 47 -8.66 -2.50 1.40
C TRP A 47 -8.21 -1.80 2.68
N ARG A 48 -8.42 -0.49 2.78
CA ARG A 48 -8.05 0.30 3.97
C ARG A 48 -8.75 -0.20 5.23
N ILE A 49 -10.03 -0.54 5.14
CA ILE A 49 -10.79 -1.11 6.26
C ILE A 49 -10.16 -2.45 6.70
N PHE A 50 -9.98 -3.39 5.76
CA PHE A 50 -9.36 -4.68 6.08
C PHE A 50 -7.94 -4.53 6.65
N ALA A 51 -7.12 -3.63 6.09
CA ALA A 51 -5.79 -3.35 6.59
C ALA A 51 -5.81 -2.75 8.01
N ALA A 52 -6.74 -1.84 8.29
CA ALA A 52 -6.89 -1.24 9.62
C ALA A 52 -7.28 -2.25 10.70
N GLU A 53 -8.03 -3.29 10.34
CA GLU A 53 -8.38 -4.43 11.21
C GLU A 53 -7.38 -5.59 11.11
N GLN A 54 -6.26 -5.40 10.41
CA GLN A 54 -5.22 -6.41 10.19
C GLN A 54 -5.74 -7.71 9.57
N GLN A 55 -6.85 -7.63 8.82
CA GLN A 55 -7.42 -8.74 8.08
C GLN A 55 -6.71 -8.87 6.72
N TRP A 56 -5.50 -9.39 6.74
CA TRP A 56 -4.60 -9.35 5.57
C TRP A 56 -4.98 -10.27 4.41
N LEU A 57 -5.63 -11.41 4.68
CA LEU A 57 -6.14 -12.30 3.64
C LEU A 57 -7.22 -11.61 2.77
N PRO A 58 -8.32 -11.07 3.34
CA PRO A 58 -9.29 -10.35 2.51
C PRO A 58 -8.70 -9.06 1.92
N ALA A 59 -7.80 -8.36 2.61
CA ALA A 59 -7.08 -7.22 2.02
C ALA A 59 -6.33 -7.63 0.75
N LEU A 60 -5.63 -8.76 0.76
CA LEU A 60 -4.91 -9.26 -0.41
C LEU A 60 -5.84 -9.54 -1.60
N GLU A 61 -7.02 -10.13 -1.37
CA GLU A 61 -7.98 -10.38 -2.45
C GLU A 61 -8.53 -9.08 -3.04
N ILE A 62 -8.81 -8.07 -2.20
CA ILE A 62 -9.22 -6.74 -2.68
C ILE A 62 -8.09 -6.07 -3.49
N ALA A 63 -6.84 -6.17 -3.05
CA ALA A 63 -5.70 -5.61 -3.76
C ALA A 63 -5.48 -6.28 -5.13
N ARG A 64 -5.70 -7.59 -5.24
CA ARG A 64 -5.70 -8.31 -6.52
C ARG A 64 -6.82 -7.82 -7.43
N ARG A 65 -8.02 -7.63 -6.89
CA ARG A 65 -9.14 -7.09 -7.65
C ARG A 65 -8.84 -5.68 -8.17
N LEU A 66 -8.21 -4.82 -7.36
CA LEU A 66 -7.74 -3.50 -7.79
C LEU A 66 -6.82 -3.58 -9.01
N ILE A 67 -5.86 -4.51 -9.01
CA ILE A 67 -4.95 -4.72 -10.15
C ILE A 67 -5.70 -5.15 -11.40
N GLU A 68 -6.72 -6.01 -11.27
CA GLU A 68 -7.53 -6.45 -12.42
C GLU A 68 -8.33 -5.30 -13.04
N VAL A 69 -8.95 -4.44 -12.22
CA VAL A 69 -9.84 -3.37 -12.71
C VAL A 69 -9.08 -2.09 -13.07
N ALA A 70 -7.89 -1.88 -12.51
CA ALA A 70 -7.05 -0.69 -12.71
C ALA A 70 -5.55 -1.07 -12.74
N PRO A 71 -5.08 -1.83 -13.74
CA PRO A 71 -3.70 -2.31 -13.80
C PRO A 71 -2.66 -1.19 -13.94
N ASP A 72 -3.08 0.00 -14.37
CA ASP A 72 -2.25 1.20 -14.52
C ASP A 72 -2.26 2.11 -13.28
N ASP A 73 -2.98 1.73 -12.22
CA ASP A 73 -2.92 2.38 -10.92
C ASP A 73 -1.92 1.66 -10.01
N PRO A 74 -0.89 2.34 -9.46
CA PRO A 74 0.08 1.72 -8.57
C PRO A 74 -0.52 1.21 -7.25
N SER A 75 -1.67 1.74 -6.82
CA SER A 75 -2.26 1.48 -5.50
C SER A 75 -2.53 -0.01 -5.28
N GLY A 76 -3.12 -0.69 -6.27
CA GLY A 76 -3.38 -2.14 -6.18
C GLY A 76 -2.11 -2.97 -5.99
N TRP A 77 -1.02 -2.61 -6.67
CA TRP A 77 0.27 -3.29 -6.57
C TRP A 77 0.96 -3.06 -5.21
N ILE A 78 0.92 -1.82 -4.71
CA ILE A 78 1.45 -1.46 -3.39
C ILE A 78 0.66 -2.18 -2.29
N HIS A 79 -0.67 -2.16 -2.38
CA HIS A 79 -1.56 -2.84 -1.44
C HIS A 79 -1.34 -4.35 -1.44
N GLN A 80 -1.18 -4.96 -2.62
CA GLN A 80 -0.90 -6.40 -2.75
C GLN A 80 0.40 -6.76 -2.05
N SER A 81 1.48 -6.02 -2.32
CA SER A 81 2.79 -6.31 -1.73
C SER A 81 2.75 -6.16 -0.20
N TYR A 82 2.08 -5.10 0.28
CA TYR A 82 1.96 -4.86 1.71
C TYR A 82 1.16 -5.97 2.40
N SER A 83 0.00 -6.35 1.87
CA SER A 83 -0.79 -7.47 2.41
C SER A 83 -0.03 -8.80 2.37
N LEU A 84 0.75 -9.08 1.33
CA LEU A 84 1.60 -10.28 1.26
C LEU A 84 2.69 -10.26 2.34
N HIS A 85 3.34 -9.13 2.57
CA HIS A 85 4.36 -8.99 3.60
C HIS A 85 3.79 -9.24 5.00
N GLU A 86 2.64 -8.65 5.31
CA GLU A 86 1.95 -8.85 6.59
C GLU A 86 1.54 -10.32 6.82
N LEU A 87 1.17 -11.04 5.76
CA LEU A 87 0.95 -12.49 5.75
C LEU A 87 2.23 -13.33 5.84
N LYS A 88 3.38 -12.69 6.09
CA LYS A 88 4.72 -13.33 6.17
C LYS A 88 5.15 -13.99 4.85
N ARG A 89 4.61 -13.52 3.72
CA ARG A 89 5.00 -13.91 2.36
C ARG A 89 5.89 -12.83 1.73
N THR A 90 6.87 -12.31 2.49
CA THR A 90 7.74 -11.19 2.10
C THR A 90 8.48 -11.43 0.79
N GLN A 91 8.94 -12.66 0.55
CA GLN A 91 9.58 -13.06 -0.69
C GLN A 91 8.67 -12.81 -1.91
N GLU A 92 7.42 -13.26 -1.81
CA GLU A 92 6.42 -13.05 -2.86
C GLU A 92 6.03 -11.57 -2.99
N ALA A 93 5.89 -10.85 -1.87
CA ALA A 93 5.64 -9.40 -1.87
C ALA A 93 6.68 -8.66 -2.71
N ARG A 94 7.96 -8.95 -2.48
CA ARG A 94 9.08 -8.37 -3.21
C ARG A 94 9.04 -8.75 -4.69
N ASP A 95 8.90 -10.03 -5.01
CA ASP A 95 8.95 -10.52 -6.40
C ASP A 95 7.80 -9.96 -7.25
N ARG A 96 6.60 -9.81 -6.66
CA ARG A 96 5.46 -9.19 -7.34
C ARG A 96 5.67 -7.69 -7.54
N LEU A 97 6.15 -6.99 -6.52
CA LEU A 97 6.32 -5.53 -6.58
C LEU A 97 7.48 -5.11 -7.50
N VAL A 98 8.59 -5.85 -7.50
CA VAL A 98 9.74 -5.53 -8.34
C VAL A 98 9.42 -5.65 -9.83
N ALA A 99 8.56 -6.60 -10.21
CA ALA A 99 8.13 -6.81 -11.58
C ALA A 99 7.42 -5.60 -12.20
N VAL A 100 6.82 -4.74 -11.36
CA VAL A 100 6.10 -3.52 -11.80
C VAL A 100 6.84 -2.22 -11.44
N ALA A 101 7.96 -2.29 -10.74
CA ALA A 101 8.69 -1.09 -10.29
C ALA A 101 9.11 -0.17 -11.45
N GLY A 102 9.48 -0.74 -12.60
CA GLY A 102 9.80 0.03 -13.81
C GLY A 102 8.60 0.77 -14.40
N LYS A 103 7.39 0.20 -14.31
CA LYS A 103 6.15 0.81 -14.80
C LYS A 103 5.77 2.05 -13.98
N PHE A 104 6.08 2.04 -12.68
CA PHE A 104 5.67 3.07 -11.72
C PHE A 104 6.89 3.81 -11.12
N SER A 105 7.88 4.13 -11.95
CA SER A 105 9.18 4.65 -11.52
C SER A 105 9.14 6.00 -10.79
N GLY A 106 8.03 6.73 -10.87
CA GLY A 106 7.82 8.01 -10.17
C GLY A 106 7.17 7.88 -8.79
N ILE A 107 6.82 6.68 -8.34
CA ILE A 107 6.09 6.44 -7.09
C ILE A 107 7.08 5.96 -6.02
N SER A 108 7.43 6.83 -5.07
CA SER A 108 8.46 6.56 -4.05
C SER A 108 8.11 5.42 -3.09
N THR A 109 6.82 5.15 -2.86
CA THR A 109 6.36 4.07 -1.99
C THR A 109 6.81 2.70 -2.48
N ILE A 110 6.95 2.50 -3.79
CA ILE A 110 7.37 1.22 -4.38
C ILE A 110 8.82 0.89 -4.02
N PRO A 111 9.83 1.72 -4.35
CA PRO A 111 11.20 1.47 -3.92
C PRO A 111 11.35 1.50 -2.39
N TYR A 112 10.55 2.27 -1.67
CA TYR A 112 10.57 2.22 -0.20
C TYR A 112 10.16 0.84 0.33
N ASN A 113 9.01 0.31 -0.10
CA ASN A 113 8.55 -1.02 0.31
C ASN A 113 9.52 -2.12 -0.13
N LEU A 114 10.10 -2.02 -1.33
CA LEU A 114 11.14 -2.96 -1.78
C LEU A 114 12.40 -2.91 -0.90
N ALA A 115 12.77 -1.74 -0.39
CA ALA A 115 13.86 -1.62 0.58
C ALA A 115 13.51 -2.34 1.89
N CYS A 116 12.30 -2.15 2.42
CA CYS A 116 11.81 -2.84 3.62
C CYS A 116 11.86 -4.37 3.43
N TYR A 117 11.31 -4.86 2.32
CA TYR A 117 11.27 -6.31 2.07
C TYR A 117 12.66 -6.90 1.86
N ALA A 118 13.54 -6.23 1.11
CA ALA A 118 14.93 -6.67 0.95
C ALA A 118 15.66 -6.68 2.30
N CYS A 119 15.43 -5.69 3.16
CA CYS A 119 16.01 -5.63 4.50
C CYS A 119 15.55 -6.82 5.35
N GLN A 120 14.25 -7.12 5.34
CA GLN A 120 13.66 -8.25 6.06
C GLN A 120 14.09 -9.62 5.54
N LEU A 121 14.50 -9.70 4.27
CA LEU A 121 15.07 -10.91 3.67
C LEU A 121 16.59 -11.02 3.88
N GLY A 122 17.22 -10.06 4.57
CA GLY A 122 18.67 -10.03 4.82
C GLY A 122 19.50 -9.54 3.62
N GLU A 123 18.87 -9.01 2.58
CA GLU A 123 19.49 -8.56 1.34
C GLU A 123 19.89 -7.09 1.43
N ILE A 124 20.79 -6.77 2.37
CA ILE A 124 21.08 -5.39 2.78
C ILE A 124 21.56 -4.51 1.61
N GLU A 125 22.40 -5.02 0.70
CA GLU A 125 22.84 -4.23 -0.46
C GLU A 125 21.67 -3.85 -1.39
N GLN A 126 20.76 -4.78 -1.65
CA GLN A 126 19.56 -4.49 -2.45
C GLN A 126 18.65 -3.50 -1.72
N ALA A 127 18.52 -3.62 -0.40
CA ALA A 127 17.76 -2.69 0.41
C ALA A 127 18.31 -1.26 0.30
N ARG A 128 19.64 -1.09 0.30
CA ARG A 128 20.30 0.22 0.07
C ARG A 128 19.97 0.79 -1.31
N ASP A 129 20.08 -0.02 -2.36
CA ASP A 129 19.79 0.41 -3.72
C ASP A 129 18.34 0.89 -3.87
N TRP A 130 17.39 0.14 -3.28
CA TRP A 130 15.99 0.51 -3.28
C TRP A 130 15.72 1.78 -2.47
N LEU A 131 16.34 1.90 -1.28
CA LEU A 131 16.18 3.09 -0.46
C LEU A 131 16.74 4.34 -1.14
N ALA A 132 17.90 4.24 -1.80
CA ALA A 132 18.47 5.33 -2.59
C ALA A 132 17.54 5.79 -3.73
N ARG A 133 16.82 4.85 -4.37
CA ARG A 133 15.78 5.19 -5.37
C ARG A 133 14.59 5.90 -4.73
N ALA A 134 14.14 5.47 -3.55
CA ALA A 134 13.09 6.15 -2.81
C ALA A 134 13.49 7.59 -2.44
N VAL A 135 14.73 7.78 -1.97
CA VAL A 135 15.33 9.10 -1.66
C VAL A 135 15.38 9.99 -2.90
N LYS A 136 15.75 9.45 -4.06
CA LYS A 136 15.77 10.21 -5.32
C LYS A 136 14.40 10.75 -5.73
N ILE A 137 13.32 10.05 -5.37
CA ILE A 137 11.95 10.42 -5.74
C ILE A 137 11.31 11.35 -4.70
N ALA A 138 11.40 11.00 -3.41
CA ALA A 138 10.70 11.71 -2.33
C ALA A 138 11.57 12.71 -1.53
N GLY A 139 12.88 12.66 -1.71
CA GLY A 139 13.85 13.40 -0.89
C GLY A 139 14.25 12.64 0.38
N SER A 140 15.46 12.92 0.86
CA SER A 140 16.06 12.22 2.02
C SER A 140 15.25 12.43 3.30
N GLU A 141 14.79 13.64 3.56
CA GLU A 141 14.05 13.95 4.80
C GLU A 141 12.70 13.24 4.89
N ALA A 142 11.98 13.09 3.77
CA ALA A 142 10.75 12.32 3.74
C ALA A 142 11.01 10.84 4.05
N VAL A 143 12.04 10.26 3.43
CA VAL A 143 12.42 8.87 3.64
C VAL A 143 12.91 8.61 5.07
N LYS A 144 13.74 9.50 5.63
CA LYS A 144 14.19 9.40 7.03
C LYS A 144 13.03 9.40 8.00
N LYS A 145 12.05 10.29 7.80
CA LYS A 145 10.85 10.36 8.65
C LYS A 145 10.05 9.07 8.62
N MET A 146 9.85 8.49 7.43
CA MET A 146 9.15 7.19 7.28
C MET A 146 9.93 6.07 7.97
N ALA A 147 11.22 5.95 7.68
CA ALA A 147 12.08 4.87 8.19
C ALA A 147 12.34 4.97 9.70
N ALA A 148 12.21 6.14 10.31
CA ALA A 148 12.45 6.34 11.74
C ALA A 148 11.53 5.48 12.63
N SER A 149 10.30 5.23 12.21
CA SER A 149 9.35 4.38 12.93
C SER A 149 9.17 3.00 12.30
N ASP A 150 9.83 2.73 11.18
CA ASP A 150 9.66 1.49 10.45
C ASP A 150 10.47 0.34 11.09
N PRO A 151 9.83 -0.71 11.61
CA PRO A 151 10.53 -1.86 12.16
C PRO A 151 11.26 -2.67 11.08
N ASP A 152 10.80 -2.63 9.83
CA ASP A 152 11.38 -3.44 8.75
C ASP A 152 12.78 -2.98 8.37
N LEU A 153 13.06 -1.69 8.58
CA LEU A 153 14.36 -1.06 8.31
C LEU A 153 15.25 -0.97 9.56
N GLN A 154 14.87 -1.62 10.66
CA GLN A 154 15.69 -1.63 11.88
C GLN A 154 17.15 -2.03 11.64
N PRO A 155 17.48 -3.04 10.81
CA PRO A 155 18.87 -3.40 10.51
C PRO A 155 19.69 -2.27 9.85
N MET A 156 19.04 -1.33 9.17
CA MET A 156 19.68 -0.23 8.43
C MET A 156 19.57 1.13 9.12
N ARG A 157 18.94 1.20 10.30
CA ARG A 157 18.58 2.45 10.97
C ARG A 157 19.72 3.45 11.13
N GLU A 158 20.93 2.98 11.44
CA GLU A 158 22.10 3.85 11.59
C GLU A 158 22.60 4.42 10.27
N GLU A 159 22.46 3.69 9.16
CA GLU A 159 22.80 4.19 7.82
C GLU A 159 21.79 5.23 7.36
N ILE A 160 20.50 4.98 7.61
CA ILE A 160 19.41 5.88 7.24
C ILE A 160 19.55 7.26 7.91
N LYS A 161 20.00 7.29 9.17
CA LYS A 161 20.28 8.56 9.88
C LYS A 161 21.36 9.42 9.19
N ARG A 162 22.22 8.81 8.37
CA ARG A 162 23.36 9.47 7.70
C ARG A 162 23.09 9.86 6.24
N LEU A 163 21.90 9.55 5.70
CA LEU A 163 21.44 10.01 4.38
C LEU A 163 21.42 11.55 4.28
#